data_AF-A0A238WRI1-F1
#
_entry.id   AF-A0A238WRI1-F1
#
_cell.length_a   1.000
_cell.length_b   1.000
_cell.length_c   1.000
_cell.angle_alpha   90.00
_cell.angle_beta   90.00
_cell.angle_gamma   90.00
#
_symmetry.space_group_name_H-M   'P 1'
#
loop_
_entity.id
_entity.type
_entity.pdbx_description
1 polymer ?
#
loop_
_entity_poly.entity_id
_entity_poly.type
_entity_poly.pdbx_seq_one_letter_code
_entity_poly.pdbx_strand_id
1 'polypeptide(L)' 'MATKSFNRRDIDRLMKGGVGGIIALGIGMALMVAGSIFGVAIANSLGYVVVFLAFALLIWTIYPAFK' A
#
# COMPACT_ATOMS: atom_id res chain seq x y z
N MET A 1 24.18 10.47 0.24
CA MET A 1 24.17 10.82 1.69
C MET A 1 22.73 10.99 2.13
N ALA A 2 22.20 9.97 2.81
CA ALA A 2 20.82 9.88 3.31
C ALA A 2 20.68 10.58 4.68
N THR A 3 20.99 11.87 4.76
CA THR A 3 20.83 12.67 5.98
C THR A 3 20.44 14.12 5.64
N LYS A 4 19.49 14.33 4.71
CA LYS A 4 18.60 15.48 4.88
C LYS A 4 17.77 15.15 6.12
N SER A 5 17.86 15.95 7.17
CA SER A 5 17.03 15.80 8.36
C SER A 5 15.57 15.78 7.92
N PHE A 6 14.96 14.60 7.83
CA PHE A 6 13.54 14.50 7.54
C PHE A 6 12.82 15.32 8.60
N ASN A 7 12.10 16.34 8.18
CA ASN A 7 11.29 17.11 9.10
C ASN A 7 10.29 16.12 9.74
N ARG A 8 9.93 16.29 11.02
CA ARG A 8 9.01 15.35 11.70
C ARG A 8 7.73 15.11 10.90
N ARG A 9 7.29 16.12 10.15
CA ARG A 9 6.13 16.08 9.26
C ARG A 9 6.31 15.19 8.02
N ASP A 10 7.51 15.05 7.50
CA ASP A 10 7.82 14.17 6.36
C ASP A 10 7.87 12.72 6.80
N ILE A 11 8.44 12.45 7.98
CA ILE A 11 8.41 11.11 8.61
C ILE A 11 6.98 10.69 8.89
N ASP A 12 6.15 11.59 9.43
CA ASP A 12 4.75 11.29 9.73
C ASP A 12 3.93 11.01 8.47
N ARG A 13 4.19 11.71 7.36
CA ARG A 13 3.59 11.41 6.06
C ARG A 13 4.04 10.07 5.49
N LEU A 14 5.33 9.77 5.59
CA LEU A 14 5.90 8.52 5.10
C LEU A 14 5.41 7.32 5.92
N MET A 15 5.30 7.48 7.25
CA MET A 15 4.69 6.48 8.13
C MET A 15 3.21 6.30 7.84
N LYS A 16 2.41 7.37 7.73
CA LYS A 16 0.96 7.25 7.43
C LYS A 16 0.71 6.63 6.07
N GLY A 17 1.45 7.04 5.05
CA GLY A 17 1.38 6.49 3.70
C GLY A 17 1.84 5.05 3.63
N GLY A 18 2.96 4.73 4.28
CA GLY A 18 3.50 3.38 4.38
C GLY A 18 2.58 2.41 5.13
N VAL A 19 2.10 2.81 6.31
CA VAL A 19 1.14 2.02 7.10
C VAL A 19 -0.17 1.83 6.34
N GLY A 20 -0.69 2.89 5.70
CA GLY A 20 -1.89 2.80 4.86
C GLY A 20 -1.70 1.83 3.68
N GLY A 21 -0.54 1.87 3.01
CA GLY A 21 -0.19 0.95 1.93
C GLY A 21 -0.09 -0.51 2.40
N ILE A 22 0.55 -0.76 3.55
CA ILE A 22 0.66 -2.11 4.14
C ILE A 22 -0.72 -2.66 4.52
N ILE A 23 -1.59 -1.85 5.12
CA ILE A 23 -2.96 -2.25 5.47
C ILE A 23 -3.75 -2.58 4.18
N ALA A 24 -3.66 -1.74 3.16
CA ALA A 24 -4.31 -1.98 1.88
C ALA A 24 -3.82 -3.27 1.20
N LEU A 25 -2.51 -3.56 1.25
CA LEU A 25 -1.97 -4.85 0.78
C LEU A 25 -2.56 -6.04 1.54
N GLY A 26 -2.65 -5.94 2.87
CA GLY A 26 -3.25 -6.98 3.70
C GLY A 26 -4.72 -7.24 3.35
N ILE A 27 -5.52 -6.18 3.15
CA ILE A 27 -6.92 -6.28 2.75
C ILE A 27 -7.06 -6.87 1.34
N GLY A 28 -6.25 -6.42 0.39
CA GLY A 28 -6.25 -6.94 -0.98
C GLY A 28 -5.90 -8.44 -1.04
N MET A 29 -4.91 -8.87 -0.25
CA MET A 29 -4.57 -10.28 -0.11
C MET A 29 -5.69 -11.10 0.54
N ALA A 30 -6.32 -10.59 1.61
CA ALA A 30 -7.44 -11.26 2.26
C ALA A 30 -8.63 -11.44 1.31
N LEU A 31 -8.92 -10.44 0.48
CA LEU A 31 -9.97 -10.51 -0.55
C LEU A 31 -9.66 -11.55 -1.62
N MET A 32 -8.39 -11.67 -2.06
CA MET A 32 -7.99 -12.72 -3.01
C MET A 32 -8.06 -14.12 -2.39
N VAL A 33 -7.65 -14.28 -1.13
CA VAL A 33 -7.76 -15.57 -0.43
C VAL A 33 -9.23 -15.95 -0.24
N ALA A 34 -10.06 -15.03 0.20
CA ALA A 34 -11.50 -15.26 0.33
C ALA A 34 -12.13 -15.58 -1.04
N GLY A 35 -11.83 -14.81 -2.09
CA GLY A 35 -12.33 -15.07 -3.43
C GLY A 35 -11.89 -16.44 -3.98
N SER A 36 -10.66 -16.86 -3.68
CA SER A 36 -10.15 -18.19 -4.01
C SER A 36 -10.88 -19.31 -3.26
N ILE A 37 -11.20 -19.12 -1.97
CA ILE A 37 -11.88 -20.14 -1.15
C ILE A 37 -13.36 -20.25 -1.53
N PHE A 38 -14.03 -19.12 -1.72
CA PHE A 38 -15.47 -19.07 -1.96
C PHE A 38 -15.85 -19.11 -3.45
N GLY A 39 -14.87 -19.16 -4.37
CA GLY A 39 -15.11 -19.16 -5.81
C GLY A 39 -15.71 -17.85 -6.35
N VAL A 40 -15.56 -16.75 -5.61
CA VAL A 40 -16.15 -15.46 -5.97
C VAL A 40 -15.17 -14.67 -6.83
N ALA A 41 -15.34 -14.73 -8.15
CA ALA A 41 -14.49 -14.03 -9.11
C ALA A 41 -14.40 -12.51 -8.83
N ILE A 42 -15.49 -11.89 -8.38
CA ILE A 42 -15.55 -10.46 -8.05
C ILE A 42 -14.61 -10.10 -6.89
N ALA A 43 -14.49 -10.97 -5.88
CA ALA A 43 -13.62 -10.74 -4.73
C ALA A 43 -12.13 -10.80 -5.14
N ASN A 44 -11.77 -11.68 -6.08
CA ASN A 44 -10.42 -11.72 -6.63
C ASN A 44 -10.11 -10.46 -7.44
N SER A 45 -11.01 -10.05 -8.33
CA SER A 45 -10.85 -8.81 -9.12
C SER A 45 -10.66 -7.59 -8.23
N LEU A 46 -11.49 -7.46 -7.18
CA LEU A 46 -11.36 -6.37 -6.20
C LEU A 46 -10.04 -6.47 -5.42
N GLY A 47 -9.63 -7.67 -5.02
CA GLY A 47 -8.35 -7.90 -4.36
C GLY A 47 -7.17 -7.42 -5.20
N TYR A 48 -7.14 -7.73 -6.50
CA TYR A 48 -6.09 -7.24 -7.40
C TYR A 48 -6.09 -5.71 -7.55
N VAL A 49 -7.27 -5.08 -7.66
CA VAL A 49 -7.39 -3.62 -7.73
C VAL A 49 -6.88 -2.97 -6.44
N VAL A 50 -7.23 -3.51 -5.29
CA VAL A 50 -6.78 -3.01 -3.99
C VAL A 50 -5.27 -3.16 -3.82
N VAL A 51 -4.69 -4.30 -4.23
CA VAL A 51 -3.23 -4.51 -4.21
C VAL A 51 -2.53 -3.52 -5.14
N PHE A 52 -3.06 -3.29 -6.34
CA PHE A 52 -2.50 -2.32 -7.27
C PHE A 52 -2.49 -0.90 -6.69
N LEU A 53 -3.60 -0.47 -6.09
CA LEU A 53 -3.71 0.83 -5.44
C LEU A 53 -2.77 0.95 -4.24
N ALA A 54 -2.60 -0.13 -3.47
CA ALA A 54 -1.67 -0.17 -2.34
C ALA A 54 -0.21 0.01 -2.80
N PHE A 55 0.19 -0.65 -3.89
CA PHE A 55 1.50 -0.45 -4.50
C PHE A 55 1.68 0.96 -5.05
N ALA A 56 0.68 1.52 -5.73
CA ALA A 56 0.73 2.89 -6.22
C ALA A 56 0.89 3.91 -5.09
N LEU A 57 0.19 3.72 -3.97
CA LEU A 57 0.32 4.51 -2.75
C LEU A 57 1.74 4.39 -2.16
N LEU A 58 2.26 3.18 -2.03
CA LEU A 58 3.62 2.97 -1.52
C LEU A 58 4.67 3.65 -2.40
N ILE A 59 4.59 3.48 -3.72
CA ILE A 59 5.50 4.14 -4.67
C ILE A 59 5.40 5.66 -4.54
N TRP A 60 4.19 6.22 -4.47
CA TRP A 60 4.00 7.67 -4.33
C TRP A 60 4.55 8.22 -3.02
N THR A 61 4.42 7.47 -1.92
CA THR A 61 4.93 7.86 -0.60
C THR A 61 6.46 7.79 -0.51
N ILE A 62 7.09 6.92 -1.29
CA ILE A 62 8.54 6.75 -1.33
C ILE A 62 9.20 7.65 -2.39
N TYR A 63 8.49 8.04 -3.46
CA TYR A 63 8.99 8.93 -4.51
C TYR A 63 9.70 10.22 -4.02
N PRO A 64 9.19 10.96 -3.01
CA PRO A 64 9.88 12.14 -2.50
C PRO A 64 11.17 11.83 -1.72
N ALA A 65 11.41 10.58 -1.32
CA ALA A 65 12.66 10.17 -0.65
C ALA A 65 13.83 9.97 -1.62
N PHE A 66 13.56 9.81 -2.92
CA PHE A 66 14.58 9.62 -3.96
C PHE A 66 14.93 10.91 -4.74
N LYS A 67 14.38 12.06 -4.36
CA LYS A 67 14.60 13.37 -4.99
C LYS A 67 15.42 14.29 -4.09
#